data_AF-A0A538KDB5-F1
#
_entry.id   AF-A0A538KDB5-F1
#
_cell.length_a   1.000
_cell.length_b   1.000
_cell.length_c   1.000
_cell.angle_alpha   90.00
_cell.angle_beta   90.00
_cell.angle_gamma   90.00
#
_symmetry.space_group_name_H-M   'P 1'
#
loop_
_entity.id
_entity.type
_entity.pdbx_description
1 polymer ?
#
loop_
_entity_poly.entity_id
_entity_poly.type
_entity_poly.pdbx_seq_one_letter_code
_entity_poly.pdbx_strand_id
1 'polypeptide(L)' 'MDLEEKTFESPGDRCEVCGAKLTPRELEAVLESGGPALCTIHADEVVPVTEDEEEFGEE' A
#
# COMPACT_ATOMS: atom_id res chain seq x y z
N MET A 1 5.02 26.75 -10.62
CA MET A 1 5.56 25.58 -9.91
C MET A 1 5.49 24.43 -10.89
N ASP A 2 6.64 23.94 -11.35
CA ASP A 2 6.74 22.70 -12.13
C ASP A 2 6.56 21.55 -11.14
N LEU A 3 5.39 20.93 -11.16
CA LEU A 3 5.08 19.79 -10.32
C LEU A 3 5.45 18.55 -11.13
N GLU A 4 6.68 18.09 -10.98
CA GLU A 4 7.15 16.83 -11.57
C GLU A 4 6.22 15.71 -11.09
N GLU A 5 5.34 15.29 -11.99
CA GLU A 5 4.46 14.13 -11.91
C GLU A 5 5.32 12.87 -11.79
N LYS A 6 5.64 12.50 -10.54
CA LYS A 6 6.23 11.20 -10.24
C LYS A 6 5.22 10.13 -10.65
N THR A 7 5.39 9.62 -11.87
CA THR A 7 4.72 8.41 -12.33
C THR A 7 5.09 7.32 -11.35
N PHE A 8 4.15 6.93 -10.48
CA PHE A 8 4.30 5.74 -9.67
C PHE A 8 4.34 4.55 -10.63
N GLU A 9 5.56 4.15 -10.98
CA GLU A 9 5.86 2.89 -11.63
C GLU A 9 5.17 1.79 -10.81
N SER A 10 4.53 0.86 -11.53
CA SER A 10 3.69 -0.22 -11.02
C SER A 10 4.24 -0.84 -9.73
N PRO A 11 3.38 -1.37 -8.82
CA PRO A 11 3.84 -2.01 -7.60
C PRO A 11 4.92 -3.03 -7.96
N GLY A 12 6.15 -2.73 -7.55
CA GLY A 12 7.30 -3.51 -7.93
C GLY A 12 7.21 -4.92 -7.35
N ASP A 13 7.93 -5.88 -7.92
CA ASP A 13 8.11 -7.20 -7.31
C ASP A 13 8.94 -7.18 -6.01
N ARG A 14 9.14 -6.00 -5.43
CA ARG A 14 9.95 -5.74 -4.24
C ARG A 14 9.23 -4.83 -3.27
N CYS A 15 9.46 -5.09 -1.99
CA CYS A 15 8.95 -4.26 -0.91
C CYS A 15 9.55 -2.85 -1.00
N GLU A 16 8.71 -1.81 -0.99
CA GLU A 16 9.14 -0.41 -1.04
C GLU A 16 9.87 0.06 0.23
N VAL A 17 9.71 -0.65 1.34
CA VAL A 17 10.35 -0.31 2.63
C VAL A 17 11.71 -0.98 2.78
N CYS A 18 11.78 -2.30 2.58
CA CYS A 18 13.00 -3.07 2.82
C CYS A 18 13.71 -3.58 1.56
N GLY A 19 13.13 -3.40 0.37
CA GLY A 19 13.68 -3.86 -0.89
C GLY A 19 13.71 -5.38 -1.10
N ALA A 20 13.14 -6.15 -0.15
CA ALA A 20 13.04 -7.60 -0.26
C ALA A 20 12.14 -8.00 -1.43
N LYS A 21 12.47 -9.08 -2.12
CA LYS A 21 11.63 -9.61 -3.21
C LYS A 21 10.35 -10.18 -2.63
N LEU A 22 9.21 -9.69 -3.09
CA LEU A 22 7.90 -10.18 -2.68
C LEU A 22 7.70 -11.60 -3.17
N THR A 23 7.15 -12.43 -2.31
CA THR A 23 6.66 -13.75 -2.66
C THR A 23 5.35 -13.63 -3.45
N PRO A 24 4.92 -14.68 -4.18
CA PRO A 24 3.66 -14.64 -4.92
C PRO A 24 2.47 -14.26 -4.04
N ARG A 25 2.44 -14.77 -2.81
CA ARG A 25 1.39 -14.53 -1.83
C ARG A 25 1.34 -13.07 -1.35
N GLU A 26 2.48 -12.41 -1.26
CA GLU A 26 2.56 -10.98 -0.91
C GLU A 26 2.12 -10.10 -2.07
N LEU A 27 2.51 -10.44 -3.30
CA LEU A 27 2.04 -9.77 -4.52
C LEU A 27 0.52 -9.88 -4.67
N GLU A 28 -0.06 -11.05 -4.43
CA GLU A 28 -1.52 -11.23 -4.41
C GLU A 28 -2.18 -10.29 -3.39
N ALA A 29 -1.68 -10.25 -2.15
CA ALA A 29 -2.22 -9.37 -1.11
C ALA A 29 -2.14 -7.87 -1.48
N VAL A 30 -1.06 -7.45 -2.13
CA VAL A 30 -0.88 -6.08 -2.64
C VAL A 30 -1.91 -5.77 -3.74
N LEU A 31 -2.11 -6.70 -4.68
CA LEU A 31 -3.09 -6.56 -5.76
C LEU A 31 -4.53 -6.54 -5.24
N GLU A 32 -4.85 -7.38 -4.25
CA GLU A 32 -6.17 -7.45 -3.60
C GLU A 32 -6.47 -6.18 -2.79
N SER A 33 -5.46 -5.65 -2.09
CA SER A 33 -5.60 -4.44 -1.27
C SER A 33 -5.52 -3.16 -2.12
N GLY A 34 -5.01 -3.23 -3.35
CA GLY A 34 -4.74 -2.06 -4.20
C GLY A 34 -3.70 -1.11 -3.62
N GLY A 35 -2.84 -1.61 -2.73
CA GLY A 35 -1.93 -0.83 -1.90
C GLY A 35 -0.49 -0.78 -2.42
N PRO A 36 0.43 -0.15 -1.67
CA PRO A 36 1.85 -0.16 -1.97
C PRO A 36 2.43 -1.58 -1.98
N ALA A 37 3.51 -1.80 -2.72
CA ALA A 37 4.17 -3.10 -2.78
C ALA A 37 4.90 -3.36 -1.46
N LEU A 38 4.24 -4.00 -0.50
CA LEU A 38 4.79 -4.28 0.83
C LEU A 38 4.85 -5.78 1.11
N CYS A 39 5.92 -6.20 1.79
CA CYS A 39 6.00 -7.57 2.31
C CYS A 39 5.01 -7.74 3.46
N THR A 40 4.63 -8.98 3.80
CA THR A 40 3.62 -9.26 4.84
C THR A 40 3.92 -8.55 6.16
N ILE A 41 5.20 -8.37 6.50
CA ILE A 41 5.62 -7.68 7.73
C ILE A 41 5.22 -6.20 7.70
N HIS A 42 5.53 -5.47 6.62
CA HIS A 42 5.21 -4.05 6.51
C HIS A 42 3.77 -3.81 6.05
N ALA A 43 3.14 -4.80 5.39
CA ALA A 43 1.73 -4.75 5.03
C ALA A 43 0.83 -4.80 6.27
N ASP A 44 1.21 -5.55 7.31
CA ASP A 44 0.47 -5.62 8.59
C ASP A 44 0.47 -4.27 9.35
N GLU A 45 1.47 -3.42 9.10
CA GLU A 45 1.55 -2.07 9.67
C GLU A 45 0.65 -1.06 8.94
N VAL A 46 0.11 -1.42 7.78
CA VAL A 46 -0.86 -0.60 7.06
C VAL A 46 -2.24 -0.90 7.60
N VAL A 47 -2.75 0.01 8.44
CA VAL A 47 -4.13 -0.05 8.91
C VAL A 47 -5.03 0.29 7.71
N PRO A 48 -5.86 -0.63 7.20
CA PRO A 48 -6.80 -0.29 6.14
C PRO A 48 -7.77 0.73 6.72
N VAL A 49 -7.72 1.96 6.19
CA VAL A 49 -8.76 2.95 6.46
C VAL A 49 -9.99 2.45 5.70
N THR A 50 -10.85 1.72 6.38
CA THR A 50 -12.15 1.36 5.83
C THR A 50 -12.97 2.64 5.71
N GLU A 51 -13.51 2.91 4.53
CA GLU A 51 -14.42 4.04 4.23
C GLU A 51 -15.77 4.00 4.98
N ASP A 52 -15.85 3.32 6.12
CA ASP A 52 -17.04 3.24 7.00
C ASP A 52 -16.87 4.06 8.29
N GLU A 53 -15.92 5.00 8.33
CA GLU A 53 -15.72 5.93 9.44
C GLU A 53 -16.09 7.38 9.05
N GLU A 54 -17.27 7.58 8.45
CA GLU A 54 -17.91 8.91 8.30
C GLU A 54 -18.98 9.20 9.37
N GLU A 55 -19.00 8.48 10.50
CA GLU A 55 -19.78 8.88 11.68
C GLU A 55 -18.91 8.96 12.94
N PHE A 56 -17.78 9.67 12.86
CA PHE A 56 -17.17 10.25 14.06
C PHE A 56 -17.86 11.58 14.39
N GLY A 57 -18.94 11.48 15.17
CA GLY A 57 -19.23 12.36 16.30
C GLY A 57 -19.44 13.86 16.04
N GLU A 58 -20.72 14.22 15.95
CA GLU A 58 -21.33 15.43 16.52
C GLU A 58 -20.58 16.08 17.70
N GLU A 59 -20.15 17.35 17.56
CA GLU A 59 -20.54 18.51 18.40
C GLU A 59 -19.86 19.83 17.97
#